data_AF-A0A482VCI0-F1
#
_entry.id   AF-A0A482VCI0-F1
#
_cell.length_a   1.000
_cell.length_b   1.000
_cell.length_c   1.000
_cell.angle_alpha   90.00
_cell.angle_beta   90.00
_cell.angle_gamma   90.00
#
_symmetry.space_group_name_H-M   'P 1'
#
loop_
_entity.id
_entity.type
_entity.pdbx_description
1 polymer ?
#
loop_
_entity_poly.entity_id
_entity_poly.type
_entity_poly.pdbx_seq_one_letter_code
_entity_poly.pdbx_strand_id
1 'polypeptide(L)'
;MTTMRASLERHLVTKHGQRPNGRRAKWFECDQCPYKAKQKLDYKRHVLVKHTIFRESELVKWFLCKDCSYVTKKMYDLKRHMMQHEHPEHINWFKC
;
A
#
# COMPACT_ATOMS: atom_id res chain seq x y z
N MET A 1 -6.78 -17.95 -9.91
CA MET A 1 -5.40 -18.16 -10.37
C MET A 1 -4.79 -16.83 -10.78
N THR A 2 -3.91 -16.24 -9.97
CA THR A 2 -3.15 -15.04 -10.37
C THR A 2 -1.91 -15.48 -11.13
N THR A 3 -1.75 -15.04 -12.38
CA THR A 3 -0.63 -15.43 -13.23
C THR A 3 0.70 -14.95 -12.62
N MET A 4 1.75 -15.78 -12.66
CA MET A 4 3.09 -15.43 -12.14
C MET A 4 3.62 -14.12 -12.73
N ARG A 5 3.23 -13.79 -13.97
CA ARG A 5 3.56 -12.54 -14.65
C ARG A 5 3.09 -11.30 -13.89
N ALA A 6 1.85 -11.26 -13.42
CA ALA A 6 1.32 -10.12 -12.66
C ALA A 6 2.02 -9.97 -11.29
N SER A 7 2.38 -11.10 -10.67
CA SER A 7 3.14 -11.11 -9.42
C SER A 7 4.55 -10.55 -9.61
N LEU A 8 5.24 -10.95 -10.69
CA LEU A 8 6.57 -10.44 -11.05
C LEU A 8 6.53 -8.96 -11.40
N GLU A 9 5.56 -8.52 -12.21
CA GLU A 9 5.36 -7.09 -12.54
C GLU A 9 5.22 -6.24 -11.28
N ARG A 10 4.41 -6.68 -10.31
CA ARG A 10 4.23 -5.98 -9.03
C ARG A 10 5.50 -5.99 -8.18
N HIS A 11 6.22 -7.11 -8.14
CA HIS A 11 7.49 -7.21 -7.43
C HIS A 11 8.51 -6.20 -7.98
N LEU A 12 8.73 -6.19 -9.30
CA LEU A 12 9.68 -5.29 -9.96
C LEU A 12 9.32 -3.81 -9.75
N VAL A 13 8.04 -3.46 -9.83
CA VAL A 13 7.57 -2.08 -9.61
C VAL A 13 7.77 -1.63 -8.15
N THR A 14 7.50 -2.50 -7.19
CA THR A 14 7.54 -2.13 -5.76
C THR A 14 8.96 -2.08 -5.21
N LYS A 15 9.78 -3.08 -5.56
CA LYS A 15 11.14 -3.26 -5.04
C LYS A 15 12.20 -2.58 -5.88
N HIS A 16 12.07 -2.60 -7.22
CA HIS A 16 13.09 -2.07 -8.13
C HIS A 16 12.64 -0.80 -8.87
N GLY A 17 11.36 -0.40 -8.77
CA GLY A 17 10.85 0.79 -9.46
C GLY A 17 10.82 0.65 -10.99
N GLN A 18 10.86 -0.58 -11.50
CA GLN A 18 10.95 -0.89 -12.93
C GLN A 18 9.85 -1.88 -13.34
N ARG A 19 9.48 -1.85 -14.61
CA ARG A 19 8.64 -2.87 -15.24
C ARG A 19 9.51 -3.99 -15.84
N PRO A 20 8.96 -5.16 -16.19
CA PRO A 20 9.73 -6.29 -16.73
C PRO A 20 10.54 -5.97 -17.98
N ASN A 21 10.21 -4.89 -18.68
CA ASN A 21 10.90 -4.38 -19.86
C ASN A 21 11.94 -3.30 -19.55
N GLY A 22 12.40 -3.18 -18.30
CA GLY A 22 13.41 -2.20 -17.86
C GLY A 22 12.92 -0.74 -17.83
N ARG A 23 11.66 -0.47 -18.21
CA ARG A 23 11.11 0.88 -18.16
C ARG A 23 10.83 1.29 -16.72
N ARG A 24 11.13 2.57 -16.40
CA ARG A 24 10.76 3.16 -15.11
C ARG A 24 9.27 2.99 -14.86
N ALA A 25 8.92 2.52 -13.66
CA ALA A 25 7.53 2.33 -13.27
C ALA A 25 6.84 3.69 -13.16
N LYS A 26 5.73 3.86 -13.87
CA LYS A 26 4.84 5.01 -13.69
C LYS A 26 4.09 4.87 -12.36
N TRP A 27 4.15 5.89 -11.54
CA TRP A 27 3.43 5.95 -10.26
C TRP A 27 2.03 6.53 -10.48
N PHE A 28 1.11 6.25 -9.58
CA PHE A 28 -0.23 6.83 -9.54
C PHE A 28 -0.17 8.10 -8.71
N GLU A 29 -0.45 9.24 -9.33
CA GLU A 29 -0.39 10.56 -8.70
C GLU A 29 -1.78 10.95 -8.23
N CYS A 30 -1.88 11.58 -7.06
CA CYS A 30 -3.15 12.12 -6.57
C CYS A 30 -3.37 13.53 -7.11
N ASP A 31 -4.59 13.78 -7.58
CA ASP A 31 -4.97 15.09 -8.12
C ASP A 31 -5.29 16.12 -7.01
N GLN A 32 -5.45 15.67 -5.77
CA GLN A 32 -5.84 16.52 -4.63
C GLN A 32 -4.68 16.81 -3.66
N CYS A 33 -3.58 16.08 -3.75
CA CYS A 33 -2.40 16.32 -2.92
C CYS A 33 -1.10 15.77 -3.56
N PRO A 34 0.09 16.11 -3.05
CA PRO A 34 1.37 15.66 -3.63
C PRO A 34 1.65 14.14 -3.50
N TYR A 35 0.72 13.34 -2.99
CA TYR A 35 0.91 11.92 -2.76
C TYR A 35 1.03 11.13 -4.07
N LYS A 36 1.96 10.17 -4.10
CA LYS A 36 2.16 9.25 -5.23
C LYS A 36 2.24 7.81 -4.74
N ALA A 37 1.64 6.89 -5.47
CA ALA A 37 1.58 5.47 -5.11
C ALA A 37 2.19 4.56 -6.17
N LYS A 38 2.88 3.51 -5.75
CA LYS A 38 3.47 2.50 -6.66
C LYS A 38 2.43 1.51 -7.21
N GLN A 39 1.29 1.34 -6.52
CA GLN A 39 0.20 0.45 -6.95
C GLN A 39 -1.14 1.18 -7.03
N LYS A 40 -2.00 0.69 -7.92
CA LYS A 40 -3.37 1.19 -8.07
C LYS A 40 -4.20 1.02 -6.79
N LEU A 41 -3.97 -0.06 -6.05
CA LEU A 41 -4.67 -0.32 -4.78
C LEU A 41 -4.29 0.72 -3.71
N ASP A 42 -3.00 1.03 -3.61
CA ASP A 42 -2.49 2.04 -2.68
C ASP A 42 -3.03 3.43 -2.99
N TYR A 43 -3.12 3.78 -4.28
CA TYR A 43 -3.75 5.02 -4.75
C TYR A 43 -5.23 5.10 -4.36
N LYS A 44 -6.02 4.08 -4.71
CA LYS A 44 -7.46 4.03 -4.39
C LYS A 44 -7.69 4.14 -2.89
N ARG A 45 -6.90 3.43 -2.09
CA ARG A 45 -6.93 3.50 -0.64
C ARG A 45 -6.63 4.90 -0.13
N HIS A 46 -5.59 5.54 -0.64
CA HIS A 46 -5.24 6.90 -0.24
C HIS A 46 -6.40 7.88 -0.50
N VAL A 47 -6.97 7.87 -1.70
CA VAL A 47 -8.13 8.73 -2.04
C VAL A 47 -9.32 8.43 -1.13
N LEU A 48 -9.57 7.15 -0.86
CA LEU A 48 -10.66 6.73 0.02
C LEU A 48 -10.46 7.25 1.46
N VAL A 49 -9.25 7.17 2.01
CA VAL A 49 -8.97 7.55 3.40
C VAL A 49 -8.80 9.06 3.60
N LYS A 50 -8.17 9.74 2.65
CA LYS A 50 -7.74 11.14 2.81
C LYS A 50 -8.64 12.15 2.10
N HIS A 51 -9.34 11.71 1.06
CA HIS A 51 -10.09 12.60 0.17
C HIS A 51 -11.57 12.22 0.03
N THR A 52 -12.00 11.10 0.62
CA THR A 52 -13.42 10.74 0.68
C THR A 52 -13.96 11.04 2.07
N ILE A 53 -14.94 11.92 2.14
CA ILE A 53 -15.70 12.20 3.36
C ILE A 53 -16.70 11.05 3.52
N PHE A 54 -16.41 10.12 4.43
CA PHE A 54 -17.33 9.02 4.72
C PHE A 54 -18.54 9.57 5.47
N ARG A 55 -19.74 9.38 4.90
CA ARG A 55 -20.98 9.47 5.68
C ARG A 55 -20.99 8.28 6.64
N GLU A 56 -21.30 8.55 7.90
CA GLU A 56 -21.17 7.65 9.07
C GLU A 56 -21.78 6.24 8.89
N SER A 57 -22.67 6.06 7.90
CA SER A 57 -23.45 4.84 7.68
C SER A 57 -22.82 3.78 6.76
N GLU A 58 -21.71 4.05 6.07
CA GLU A 58 -21.04 3.12 5.13
C GLU A 58 -19.64 2.67 5.64
N LEU A 59 -19.39 2.82 6.94
CA LEU A 59 -18.15 2.40 7.59
C LEU A 59 -18.13 0.88 7.75
N VAL A 60 -17.70 0.16 6.71
CA VAL A 60 -16.84 -1.00 6.98
C VAL A 60 -15.75 -0.47 7.92
N LYS A 61 -15.69 -0.97 9.16
CA LYS A 61 -14.78 -0.46 10.20
C LYS A 61 -13.34 -0.79 9.80
N TRP A 62 -12.77 0.05 8.93
CA TRP A 62 -11.38 -0.03 8.51
C TRP A 62 -10.51 0.50 9.65
N PHE A 63 -9.50 -0.27 10.03
CA PHE A 63 -8.51 0.10 11.04
C PHE A 63 -7.36 0.83 10.35
N LEU A 64 -7.13 2.09 10.74
CA LEU A 64 -6.10 2.96 10.18
C LEU A 64 -4.86 2.97 11.06
N CYS A 65 -3.68 2.96 10.43
CA CYS A 65 -2.44 3.30 11.11
C CYS A 65 -2.37 4.82 11.34
N LYS A 66 -1.84 5.23 12.50
CA LYS A 66 -1.66 6.64 12.86
C LYS A 66 -0.36 7.22 12.28
N ASP A 67 0.65 6.36 12.13
CA ASP A 67 2.01 6.75 11.73
C ASP A 67 2.25 6.64 10.22
N CYS A 68 1.39 5.94 9.48
CA CYS A 68 1.47 5.86 8.03
C CYS A 68 0.12 5.62 7.35
N SER A 69 0.11 5.60 6.02
CA SER A 69 -1.10 5.41 5.19
C SER A 69 -1.63 3.97 5.13
N TYR A 70 -1.20 3.08 6.05
CA TYR A 70 -1.68 1.71 6.09
C TYR A 70 -3.11 1.64 6.63
N VAL A 71 -3.95 0.83 5.98
CA VAL A 71 -5.31 0.53 6.42
C VAL A 71 -5.64 -0.94 6.19
N THR A 72 -6.45 -1.51 7.06
CA THR A 72 -6.91 -2.89 6.96
C THR A 72 -8.35 -3.04 7.46
N LYS A 73 -9.07 -4.07 7.02
CA LYS A 73 -10.39 -4.42 7.56
C LYS A 73 -10.31 -5.18 8.88
N LYS A 74 -9.11 -5.60 9.30
CA LYS A 74 -8.93 -6.50 10.45
C LYS A 74 -7.92 -5.94 11.44
N MET A 75 -8.30 -5.87 12.71
CA MET A 75 -7.46 -5.29 13.76
C MET A 75 -6.13 -6.04 13.95
N TYR A 76 -6.10 -7.36 13.79
CA TYR A 76 -4.87 -8.14 13.94
C TYR A 76 -3.79 -7.74 12.91
N ASP A 77 -4.21 -7.40 11.68
CA ASP A 77 -3.29 -6.95 10.64
C ASP A 77 -2.71 -5.58 10.99
N LEU A 78 -3.51 -4.70 11.61
CA LEU A 78 -3.03 -3.40 12.10
C LEU A 78 -2.01 -3.60 13.21
N LYS A 79 -2.30 -4.45 14.21
CA LYS A 79 -1.36 -4.75 15.30
C LYS A 79 -0.02 -5.28 14.79
N ARG A 80 -0.05 -6.26 13.87
CA ARG A 80 1.17 -6.79 13.24
C ARG A 80 1.93 -5.71 12.45
N HIS A 81 1.20 -4.80 11.80
CA HIS A 81 1.81 -3.68 11.11
C HIS A 81 2.49 -2.69 12.07
N MET A 82 1.86 -2.35 13.21
CA MET A 82 2.46 -1.45 14.21
C MET A 82 3.77 -1.99 14.79
N MET A 83 3.90 -3.32 14.95
CA MET A 83 5.16 -3.93 15.37
C MET A 83 6.34 -3.63 14.42
N GLN A 84 6.08 -3.34 13.14
CA GLN A 84 7.12 -2.94 12.18
C GLN A 84 7.58 -1.49 12.38
N HIS A 85 6.75 -0.64 12.99
CA HIS A 85 7.14 0.71 13.39
C HIS A 85 7.99 0.68 14.66
N GLU A 86 7.74 -0.27 15.57
CA GLU A 86 8.43 -0.38 16.86
C GLU A 86 9.74 -1.17 16.78
N HIS A 87 9.82 -2.23 15.96
CA HIS A 87 11.00 -3.09 15.85
C HIS A 87 11.39 -3.42 14.39
N PRO A 88 11.87 -2.43 13.61
CA PRO A 88 12.37 -2.66 12.25
C PRO A 88 13.58 -3.63 12.20
N GLU A 89 14.30 -3.76 13.31
CA GLU A 89 15.57 -4.50 13.47
C GLU A 89 15.43 -6.03 13.30
N HIS A 90 14.26 -6.61 13.58
CA HIS A 90 14.01 -8.06 13.53
C HIS A 90 13.27 -8.50 12.27
N ILE A 91 13.07 -7.60 11.31
CA ILE A 91 12.44 -7.94 10.03
C ILE A 91 13.51 -8.58 9.15
N ASN A 92 13.52 -9.92 9.15
CA ASN A 92 14.38 -10.68 8.25
C ASN A 92 13.85 -10.52 6.82
N TRP A 93 14.33 -9.49 6.13
CA TRP A 93 14.07 -9.26 4.72
C TRP A 93 14.77 -10.37 3.95
N PHE A 94 13.99 -11.37 3.52
CA PHE A 94 14.43 -12.27 2.46
C PHE A 94 14.79 -11.40 1.24
N LYS A 95 16.10 -11.25 1.03
CA LYS A 95 16.65 -10.60 -0.16
C LYS A 95 16.24 -11.41 -1.39
N CYS A 96 15.80 -10.70 -2.43
CA CYS A 96 15.58 -11.25 -3.76
C CYS A 96 16.91 -11.66 -4.39
#